data_AF-A0A2A9DQ45-F1
#
_entry.id   AF-A0A2A9DQ45-F1
#
_cell.length_a   1.000
_cell.length_b   1.000
_cell.length_c   1.000
_cell.angle_alpha   90.00
_cell.angle_beta   90.00
_cell.angle_gamma   90.00
#
_symmetry.space_group_name_H-M   'P 1'
#
loop_
_entity.id
_entity.type
_entity.pdbx_description
1 polymer ?
#
loop_
_entity_poly.entity_id
_entity_poly.type
_entity_poly.pdbx_seq_one_letter_code
_entity_poly.pdbx_strand_id
1 'polypeptide(L)'
;MNEINTWCFLTVFVCRYDQLDQAKARHQRCVDVLRETNTVHFSSEQAYNNGHSEPIFGLLLSEIIPPGEKINSDEEQKYSAFTFITIVDVPHTPDTEYDSVYVVGQKLQIDFEEGIPARFPSRTRGIIVSRTGHEIDGCICQ
;
A
#
# COMPACT_ATOMS: atom_id res chain seq x y z
N MET A 1 29.11 -6.16 -4.51
CA MET A 1 28.38 -5.38 -3.50
C MET A 1 26.92 -5.41 -3.91
N ASN A 2 26.02 -5.88 -3.05
CA ASN A 2 24.60 -5.77 -3.35
C ASN A 2 24.27 -4.28 -3.36
N GLU A 3 23.82 -3.77 -4.49
CA GLU A 3 23.40 -2.38 -4.62
C GLU A 3 22.14 -2.19 -3.77
N ILE A 4 22.05 -1.10 -3.02
CA ILE A 4 20.87 -0.79 -2.20
C ILE A 4 20.24 0.45 -2.80
N ASN A 5 18.97 0.33 -3.16
CA ASN A 5 18.18 1.43 -3.69
C ASN A 5 17.15 1.86 -2.65
N THR A 6 16.95 3.17 -2.52
CA THR A 6 15.88 3.71 -1.68
C THR A 6 14.60 3.79 -2.51
N TRP A 7 13.52 3.26 -1.97
CA TRP A 7 12.22 3.20 -2.63
C TRP A 7 11.18 3.96 -1.83
N CYS A 8 10.33 4.69 -2.55
CA CYS A 8 9.11 5.28 -2.03
C CYS A 8 7.93 4.38 -2.45
N PHE A 9 7.22 3.83 -1.47
CA PHE A 9 6.04 3.02 -1.67
C PHE A 9 4.78 3.83 -1.35
N LEU A 10 3.84 3.80 -2.29
CA LEU A 10 2.50 4.37 -2.19
C LEU A 10 1.52 3.24 -1.99
N THR A 11 0.96 3.11 -0.79
CA THR A 11 -0.06 2.10 -0.47
C THR A 11 -1.43 2.76 -0.47
N VAL A 12 -2.22 2.49 -1.51
CA VAL A 12 -3.60 2.93 -1.62
C VAL A 12 -4.51 1.84 -1.06
N PHE A 13 -5.48 2.21 -0.23
CA PHE A 13 -6.46 1.28 0.31
C PHE A 13 -7.85 1.90 0.37
N VAL A 14 -8.89 1.08 0.39
CA VAL A 14 -10.28 1.54 0.58
C VAL A 14 -10.79 1.05 1.93
N CYS A 15 -11.41 1.95 2.68
CA CYS A 15 -12.12 1.60 3.91
C CYS A 15 -13.26 2.57 4.18
N ARG A 16 -14.10 2.21 5.15
CA ARG A 16 -15.06 3.16 5.72
C ARG A 16 -14.37 4.22 6.58
N TYR A 17 -14.93 5.42 6.65
CA TYR A 17 -14.40 6.48 7.51
C TYR A 17 -14.30 6.07 8.99
N ASP A 18 -15.29 5.32 9.50
CA ASP A 18 -15.33 4.84 10.89
C ASP A 18 -14.31 3.73 11.19
N GLN A 19 -13.65 3.18 10.16
CA GLN A 19 -12.63 2.14 10.29
C GLN A 19 -11.21 2.65 10.02
N LEU A 20 -11.03 3.94 9.74
CA LEU A 20 -9.73 4.50 9.35
C LEU A 20 -8.65 4.28 10.41
N ASP A 21 -8.96 4.47 11.69
CA ASP A 21 -7.98 4.24 12.77
C ASP A 21 -7.52 2.78 12.83
N GLN A 22 -8.40 1.84 12.52
CA GLN A 22 -8.04 0.44 12.44
C GLN A 22 -7.13 0.15 11.24
N ALA A 23 -7.39 0.75 10.08
CA ALA A 23 -6.53 0.64 8.90
C ALA A 23 -5.14 1.24 9.16
N LYS A 24 -5.07 2.40 9.84
CA LYS A 24 -3.81 3.02 10.29
C LYS A 24 -3.03 2.10 11.22
N ALA A 25 -3.70 1.51 12.22
CA ALA A 25 -3.07 0.56 13.13
C ALA A 25 -2.53 -0.69 12.41
N ARG A 26 -3.23 -1.16 11.37
CA ARG A 26 -2.73 -2.27 10.54
C ARG A 26 -1.50 -1.89 9.73
N HIS A 27 -1.51 -0.73 9.07
CA HIS A 27 -0.35 -0.23 8.34
C HIS A 27 0.89 -0.16 9.23
N GLN A 28 0.75 0.37 10.46
CA GLN A 28 1.87 0.45 11.40
C GLN A 28 2.44 -0.94 11.77
N ARG A 29 1.59 -1.96 11.96
CA ARG A 29 2.08 -3.34 12.19
C ARG A 29 2.86 -3.88 11.00
N CYS A 30 2.37 -3.65 9.77
CA CYS A 30 3.07 -4.06 8.55
C CYS A 30 4.46 -3.40 8.47
N VAL A 31 4.55 -2.11 8.80
CA VAL A 31 5.80 -1.35 8.83
C VAL A 31 6.74 -1.83 9.94
N ASP A 32 6.22 -2.14 11.12
CA ASP A 32 7.03 -2.66 12.23
C ASP A 32 7.66 -4.01 11.89
N VAL A 33 6.92 -4.92 11.24
CA VAL A 33 7.47 -6.18 10.71
C VAL A 33 8.51 -5.91 9.62
N LEU A 34 8.28 -4.92 8.76
CA LEU A 34 9.25 -4.56 7.71
C LEU A 34 10.56 -4.03 8.30
N ARG A 35 10.51 -3.28 9.42
CA ARG A 35 11.69 -2.75 10.13
C ARG A 35 12.61 -3.84 10.67
N GLU A 36 12.11 -5.06 10.87
CA GLU A 36 12.93 -6.20 11.29
C GLU A 36 13.98 -6.59 10.23
N THR A 37 13.68 -6.34 8.94
CA THR A 37 14.53 -6.78 7.82
C THR A 37 15.04 -5.65 6.93
N ASN A 38 14.47 -4.44 7.04
CA ASN A 38 14.77 -3.31 6.15
C ASN A 38 14.96 -2.00 6.92
N THR A 39 15.80 -1.12 6.39
CA THR A 39 15.91 0.26 6.89
C THR A 39 14.74 1.10 6.37
N VAL A 40 13.76 1.39 7.24
CA VAL A 40 12.64 2.29 6.93
C VAL A 40 13.01 3.72 7.35
N HIS A 41 13.15 4.60 6.37
CA HIS A 41 13.47 6.02 6.57
C HIS A 41 12.25 6.85 6.95
N PHE A 42 11.09 6.48 6.42
CA PHE A 42 9.83 7.18 6.67
C PHE A 42 8.65 6.22 6.53
N SER A 43 7.63 6.40 7.36
CA SER A 43 6.30 5.83 7.17
C SER A 43 5.29 6.86 7.65
N SER A 44 4.31 7.19 6.81
CA SER A 44 3.26 8.13 7.17
C SER A 44 2.31 7.50 8.18
N GLU A 45 2.15 8.15 9.34
CA GLU A 45 1.10 7.80 10.30
C GLU A 45 -0.27 8.36 9.89
N GLN A 46 -0.30 9.37 9.03
CA GLN A 46 -1.53 9.98 8.53
C GLN A 46 -1.84 9.47 7.13
N ALA A 47 -3.08 9.05 6.92
CA ALA A 47 -3.54 8.62 5.60
C ALA A 47 -4.05 9.84 4.84
N TYR A 48 -3.54 10.06 3.62
CA TYR A 48 -4.06 11.09 2.74
C TYR A 48 -5.40 10.62 2.14
N ASN A 49 -6.44 11.45 2.21
CA ASN A 49 -7.76 11.13 1.68
C ASN A 49 -7.83 11.46 0.18
N ASN A 50 -8.03 10.44 -0.65
CA ASN A 50 -8.20 10.58 -2.11
C ASN A 50 -9.66 10.62 -2.56
N GLY A 51 -10.63 10.52 -1.65
CA GLY A 51 -12.05 10.48 -1.99
C GLY A 51 -12.41 9.22 -2.77
N HIS A 52 -13.18 9.39 -3.83
CA HIS A 52 -13.59 8.33 -4.77
C HIS A 52 -12.73 8.36 -6.05
N SER A 53 -11.41 8.48 -5.90
CA SER A 53 -10.50 8.55 -7.04
C SER A 53 -10.54 7.25 -7.84
N GLU A 54 -11.12 7.29 -9.03
CA GLU A 54 -11.13 6.18 -9.99
C GLU A 54 -9.79 6.06 -10.74
N PRO A 55 -9.43 4.86 -11.23
CA PRO A 55 -10.18 3.59 -11.19
C PRO A 55 -9.99 2.77 -9.90
N ILE A 56 -9.10 3.22 -9.01
CA ILE A 56 -8.65 2.40 -7.88
C ILE A 56 -9.72 2.27 -6.78
N PHE A 57 -10.55 3.30 -6.59
CA PHE A 57 -11.66 3.24 -5.65
C PHE A 57 -12.66 2.15 -6.02
N GLY A 58 -13.21 2.17 -7.24
CA GLY A 58 -14.17 1.16 -7.69
C GLY A 58 -13.60 -0.26 -7.68
N LEU A 59 -12.33 -0.43 -8.07
CA LEU A 59 -11.64 -1.73 -8.02
C LEU A 59 -11.60 -2.28 -6.59
N LEU A 60 -11.08 -1.51 -5.63
CA LEU A 60 -10.91 -1.98 -4.26
C LEU A 60 -12.24 -2.09 -3.51
N LEU A 61 -13.20 -1.21 -3.79
CA LEU A 61 -14.53 -1.32 -3.21
C LEU A 61 -15.21 -2.63 -3.62
N SER A 62 -14.98 -3.11 -4.86
CA SER A 62 -15.51 -4.39 -5.32
C SER A 62 -14.96 -5.61 -4.58
N GLU A 63 -13.80 -5.48 -3.90
CA GLU A 63 -13.23 -6.54 -3.05
C GLU A 63 -13.89 -6.58 -1.65
N ILE A 64 -14.47 -5.46 -1.21
CA ILE A 64 -15.23 -5.34 0.05
C ILE A 64 -16.68 -5.81 -0.13
N ILE A 65 -17.25 -5.65 -1.32
CA ILE A 65 -18.65 -6.02 -1.58
C ILE A 65 -18.70 -7.50 -2.01
N PRO A 66 -19.47 -8.36 -1.34
CA PRO A 66 -19.62 -9.75 -1.75
C PRO A 66 -20.07 -9.88 -3.21
N PRO A 67 -19.55 -10.87 -3.96
CA PRO A 67 -19.97 -11.07 -5.34
C PRO A 67 -21.48 -11.23 -5.48
N GLY A 68 -22.10 -10.38 -6.31
CA GLY A 68 -23.55 -10.40 -6.55
C GLY A 68 -24.36 -9.41 -5.71
N GLU A 69 -23.75 -8.77 -4.72
CA GLU A 69 -24.37 -7.66 -3.99
C GLU A 69 -24.08 -6.32 -4.68
N LYS A 70 -25.03 -5.38 -4.55
CA LYS A 70 -24.85 -4.00 -4.98
C LYS A 70 -24.91 -3.10 -3.77
N ILE A 71 -23.89 -2.28 -3.60
CA ILE A 71 -23.93 -1.16 -2.66
C ILE A 71 -24.83 -0.06 -3.23
N ASN A 72 -25.60 0.61 -2.38
CA ASN A 72 -26.31 1.82 -2.78
C ASN A 72 -25.41 3.04 -2.60
N SER A 73 -25.77 4.16 -3.22
CA SER A 73 -24.94 5.37 -3.20
C SER A 73 -24.73 5.95 -1.79
N ASP A 74 -25.70 5.80 -0.88
CA ASP A 74 -25.58 6.29 0.50
C ASP A 74 -24.56 5.49 1.31
N GLU A 75 -24.47 4.18 1.05
CA GLU A 75 -23.51 3.29 1.68
C GLU A 75 -22.12 3.48 1.08
N GLU A 76 -22.01 3.68 -0.24
CA GLU A 76 -20.74 3.97 -0.94
C GLU A 76 -20.08 5.26 -0.43
N GLN A 77 -20.86 6.30 -0.12
CA GLN A 77 -20.36 7.56 0.45
C GLN A 77 -19.67 7.40 1.81
N LYS A 78 -19.88 6.27 2.50
CA LYS A 78 -19.20 5.98 3.78
C LYS A 78 -17.78 5.47 3.57
N TYR A 79 -17.42 5.11 2.34
CA TYR A 79 -16.10 4.64 1.95
C TYR A 79 -15.30 5.74 1.28
N SER A 80 -13.98 5.63 1.38
CA SER A 80 -13.05 6.45 0.62
C SER A 80 -11.74 5.70 0.39
N ALA A 81 -11.04 6.06 -0.68
CA ALA A 81 -9.67 5.65 -0.91
C ALA A 81 -8.72 6.55 -0.12
N PHE A 82 -7.73 5.93 0.50
CA PHE A 82 -6.70 6.60 1.29
C PHE A 82 -5.30 6.15 0.85
N THR A 83 -4.28 6.95 1.10
CA THR A 83 -2.88 6.61 0.78
C THR A 83 -1.95 6.76 1.98
N PHE A 84 -1.10 5.76 2.17
CA PHE A 84 0.12 5.86 2.97
C PHE A 84 1.36 5.92 2.08
N ILE A 85 2.39 6.58 2.60
CA ILE A 85 3.72 6.68 1.99
C ILE A 85 4.73 6.02 2.93
N THR A 86 5.56 5.13 2.40
CA THR A 86 6.68 4.52 3.13
C THR A 86 7.95 4.62 2.31
N ILE A 87 9.05 5.10 2.91
CA ILE A 87 10.37 5.17 2.28
C ILE A 87 11.29 4.15 2.94
N VAL A 88 11.87 3.26 2.16
CA VAL A 88 12.63 2.10 2.66
C VAL A 88 13.78 1.76 1.72
N ASP A 89 14.90 1.32 2.29
CA ASP A 89 16.00 0.75 1.53
C ASP A 89 15.71 -0.71 1.17
N VAL A 90 15.84 -1.01 -0.12
CA VAL A 90 15.63 -2.35 -0.68
C VAL A 90 16.93 -2.82 -1.32
N PRO A 91 17.46 -3.98 -0.93
CA PRO A 91 18.58 -4.61 -1.62
C PRO A 91 18.19 -4.94 -3.06
N HIS A 92 18.98 -4.47 -4.02
CA HIS A 92 18.87 -4.89 -5.41
C HIS A 92 19.58 -6.22 -5.59
N THR A 93 18.79 -7.27 -5.84
CA THR A 93 19.27 -8.63 -6.09
C THR A 93 18.81 -9.07 -7.48
N PRO A 94 19.63 -8.85 -8.54
CA PRO A 94 19.22 -9.14 -9.91
C PRO A 94 18.95 -10.63 -10.20
N ASP A 95 19.40 -11.54 -9.33
CA ASP A 95 19.34 -13.00 -9.55
C ASP A 95 18.35 -13.76 -8.63
N THR A 96 17.46 -13.07 -7.91
CA THR A 96 16.49 -13.73 -7.02
C THR A 96 15.16 -14.02 -7.72
N GLU A 97 14.60 -15.22 -7.48
CA GLU A 97 13.29 -15.67 -8.00
C GLU A 97 12.13 -14.74 -7.61
N TYR A 98 12.32 -13.93 -6.56
CA TYR A 98 11.45 -12.83 -6.18
C TYR A 98 12.24 -11.52 -6.23
N ASP A 99 11.73 -10.53 -6.95
CA ASP A 99 12.22 -9.16 -6.88
C ASP A 99 12.02 -8.65 -5.44
N SER A 100 13.12 -8.31 -4.76
CA SER A 100 13.09 -7.81 -3.38
C SER A 100 12.13 -6.63 -3.21
N VAL A 101 11.94 -5.82 -4.25
CA VAL A 101 10.99 -4.70 -4.29
C VAL A 101 9.56 -5.19 -4.19
N TYR A 102 9.22 -6.25 -4.94
CA TYR A 102 7.90 -6.87 -4.91
C TYR A 102 7.60 -7.42 -3.51
N VAL A 103 8.56 -8.11 -2.88
CA VAL A 103 8.40 -8.65 -1.52
C VAL A 103 8.12 -7.53 -0.51
N VAL A 104 8.86 -6.42 -0.59
CA VAL A 104 8.62 -5.27 0.29
C VAL A 104 7.24 -4.64 0.02
N GLY A 105 6.85 -4.50 -1.25
CA GLY A 105 5.53 -3.99 -1.62
C GLY A 105 4.37 -4.86 -1.08
N GLN A 106 4.52 -6.18 -1.11
CA GLN A 106 3.56 -7.14 -0.53
C GLN A 106 3.48 -7.02 0.99
N LYS A 107 4.63 -6.91 1.68
CA LYS A 107 4.66 -6.71 3.14
C LYS A 107 3.97 -5.43 3.59
N LEU A 108 3.88 -4.42 2.73
CA LEU A 108 3.22 -3.14 3.04
C LEU A 108 1.71 -3.13 2.77
N GLN A 109 1.16 -4.17 2.12
CA GLN A 109 -0.29 -4.29 1.97
C GLN A 109 -0.95 -4.57 3.33
N ILE A 110 -2.13 -3.98 3.55
CA ILE A 110 -2.81 -4.02 4.86
C ILE A 110 -3.98 -5.03 4.89
N ASP A 111 -4.17 -5.77 3.80
CA ASP A 111 -5.19 -6.80 3.62
C ASP A 111 -4.60 -8.21 3.69
N PHE A 112 -4.00 -8.53 4.84
CA PHE A 112 -3.32 -9.81 5.06
C PHE A 112 -4.21 -10.91 5.68
N GLU A 113 -5.47 -10.59 6.01
CA GLU A 113 -6.42 -11.58 6.54
C GLU A 113 -7.11 -12.30 5.38
N GLU A 114 -7.03 -13.63 5.33
CA GLU A 114 -7.73 -14.42 4.32
C GLU A 114 -9.26 -14.34 4.52
N GLY A 115 -9.99 -13.96 3.48
CA GLY A 115 -11.45 -13.98 3.49
C GLY A 115 -12.08 -13.09 2.40
N ILE A 116 -13.28 -13.47 1.96
CA ILE A 116 -14.16 -12.58 1.19
C ILE A 116 -15.37 -12.27 2.09
N PRO A 117 -15.72 -11.00 2.30
CA PRO A 117 -15.11 -9.81 1.69
C PRO A 117 -13.76 -9.39 2.32
N ALA A 118 -12.93 -8.74 1.51
CA ALA A 118 -11.72 -8.08 1.97
C ALA A 118 -12.06 -6.98 2.97
N ARG A 119 -11.22 -6.77 3.98
CA ARG A 119 -11.50 -5.78 5.03
C ARG A 119 -10.87 -4.43 4.73
N PHE A 120 -9.64 -4.43 4.22
CA PHE A 120 -8.93 -3.21 3.84
C PHE A 120 -8.16 -3.43 2.53
N PRO A 121 -8.88 -3.76 1.43
CA PRO A 121 -8.23 -4.07 0.16
C PRO A 121 -7.32 -2.92 -0.24
N SER A 122 -6.10 -3.28 -0.64
CA SER A 122 -5.03 -2.32 -0.88
C SER A 122 -4.18 -2.70 -2.07
N ARG A 123 -3.49 -1.70 -2.64
CA ARG A 123 -2.46 -1.87 -3.66
C ARG A 123 -1.28 -0.99 -3.31
N THR A 124 -0.09 -1.54 -3.47
CA THR A 124 1.16 -0.85 -3.18
C THR A 124 1.97 -0.72 -4.46
N ARG A 125 2.34 0.50 -4.82
CA ARG A 125 3.25 0.80 -5.93
C ARG A 125 4.57 1.33 -5.40
N GLY A 126 5.69 0.90 -5.98
CA GLY A 126 7.03 1.39 -5.66
C GLY A 126 7.56 2.38 -6.72
N ILE A 127 8.32 3.37 -6.26
CA ILE A 127 9.06 4.33 -7.09
C ILE A 127 10.50 4.42 -6.53
N ILE A 128 11.52 4.30 -7.38
CA ILE A 128 12.90 4.52 -6.95
C ILE A 128 13.11 6.01 -6.72
N VAL A 129 13.68 6.34 -5.56
CA VAL A 129 14.04 7.72 -5.22
C VAL A 129 15.54 7.84 -4.97
N SER A 130 16.11 8.94 -5.43
CA SER A 130 17.49 9.31 -5.11
C SER A 130 17.61 9.68 -3.63
N ARG A 131 18.85 9.74 -3.14
CA ARG A 131 19.13 10.22 -1.78
C ARG A 131 18.67 11.65 -1.51
N THR A 132 18.47 12.46 -2.56
CA THR A 132 17.95 13.82 -2.47
C THR A 132 16.43 13.90 -2.64
N GLY A 133 15.75 12.75 -2.78
CA GLY A 133 14.29 12.66 -2.90
C GLY A 133 13.75 12.91 -4.30
N HIS A 134 14.59 12.81 -5.34
CA HIS A 134 14.13 12.89 -6.73
C HIS A 134 13.75 11.50 -7.22
N GLU A 135 12.62 11.39 -7.91
CA GLU A 135 12.28 10.18 -8.68
C GLU A 135 13.39 9.92 -9.72
N ILE A 136 13.86 8.67 -9.77
CA ILE A 136 14.85 8.24 -10.76
C ILE A 136 14.09 7.57 -11.91
N ASP A 137 14.22 8.13 -13.12
CA ASP A 137 13.61 7.59 -14.33
C ASP A 137 14.03 6.14 -14.60
N GLY A 138 13.06 5.31 -15.05
CA GLY A 138 13.34 3.97 -15.57
C GLY A 138 12.92 2.79 -14.69
N CYS A 139 12.23 3.02 -13.56
CA CYS A 139 11.75 1.92 -12.73
C CYS A 139 10.30 2.14 -12.26
N ILE A 140 9.35 1.66 -13.05
CA ILE A 140 7.93 1.57 -12.67
C ILE A 140 7.67 0.10 -12.33
N CYS A 141 7.68 -0.24 -11.05
CA CYS A 141 7.10 -1.50 -10.57
C CYS A 141 5.61 -1.24 -10.28
N GLN A 142 4.74 -1.65 -11.20
CA GLN A 142 3.28 -1.59 -11.10
C GLN A 142 2.71 -2.83 -10.42
#